data_AF-A0A2I1H341-F1
#
_entry.id   AF-A0A2I1H341-F1
#
_cell.length_a   1.000
_cell.length_b   1.000
_cell.length_c   1.000
_cell.angle_alpha   90.00
_cell.angle_beta   90.00
_cell.angle_gamma   90.00
#
_symmetry.space_group_name_H-M   'P 1'
#
loop_
_entity.id
_entity.type
_entity.pdbx_description
1 polymer ?
#
loop_
_entity_poly.entity_id
_entity_poly.type
_entity_poly.pdbx_seq_one_letter_code
_entity_poly.pdbx_strand_id
1 'polypeptide(L)'
;MWEISSGQPSFINREHDYNLVMNIINGIRPKIVLGTPVEYKNLMKECWDADPSKRPDIKTLAFKIQEMNLYYQNMTDESFQSEINRNLELDKTNSSTDSILFTSKIHQFENLPEPRNATEEELE
;
A
#
# COMPACT_ATOMS: atom_id res chain seq x y z
N MET A 1 4.56 -1.79 0.72
CA MET A 1 4.13 -1.77 -0.70
C MET A 1 3.39 -0.49 -1.03
N TRP A 2 2.28 -0.19 -0.34
CA TRP A 2 1.54 1.05 -0.60
C TRP A 2 2.38 2.32 -0.45
N GLU A 3 3.14 2.46 0.64
CA GLU A 3 4.01 3.64 0.87
C GLU A 3 5.08 3.82 -0.21
N ILE A 4 5.57 2.72 -0.79
CA ILE A 4 6.52 2.76 -1.93
C ILE A 4 5.82 3.28 -3.17
N SER A 5 4.56 2.88 -3.38
CA SER A 5 3.76 3.28 -4.55
C SER A 5 3.20 4.69 -4.44
N SER A 6 2.93 5.18 -3.23
CA SER A 6 2.35 6.51 -2.98
C SER A 6 3.39 7.57 -2.65
N GLY A 7 4.60 7.17 -2.24
CA GLY A 7 5.63 8.07 -1.71
C GLY A 7 5.25 8.69 -0.36
N GLN A 8 4.17 8.22 0.29
CA GLN A 8 3.64 8.82 1.51
C GLN A 8 3.42 7.77 2.60
N PRO A 9 3.55 8.15 3.89
CA PRO A 9 3.13 7.34 5.02
C PRO A 9 1.65 6.95 4.91
N SER A 10 1.33 5.69 5.22
CA SER A 10 -0.07 5.25 5.22
C SER A 10 -0.90 6.02 6.26
N PHE A 11 -2.12 6.39 5.91
CA PHE A 11 -3.06 7.11 6.78
C PHE A 11 -2.53 8.42 7.37
N ILE A 12 -1.60 9.11 6.68
CA ILE A 12 -0.97 10.36 7.15
C ILE A 12 -1.95 11.44 7.65
N ASN A 13 -3.15 11.50 7.07
CA ASN A 13 -4.19 12.48 7.41
C ASN A 13 -5.16 12.01 8.52
N ARG A 14 -4.88 10.87 9.18
CA ARG A 14 -5.72 10.31 10.25
C ARG A 14 -4.92 10.15 11.53
N GLU A 15 -5.58 10.38 12.66
CA GLU A 15 -4.98 10.07 13.95
C GLU A 15 -4.78 8.56 14.08
N HIS A 16 -3.61 8.13 14.55
CA HIS A 16 -3.30 6.73 14.82
C HIS A 16 -3.89 6.30 16.17
N ASP A 17 -5.22 6.23 16.22
CA ASP A 17 -6.02 5.98 17.40
C ASP A 17 -6.89 4.70 17.29
N TYR A 18 -7.76 4.49 18.27
CA TYR A 18 -8.72 3.38 18.27
C TYR A 18 -9.66 3.41 17.06
N ASN A 19 -10.08 4.59 16.61
CA ASN A 19 -11.00 4.73 15.49
C ASN A 19 -10.34 4.26 14.20
N LEU A 20 -9.07 4.57 13.98
CA LEU A 20 -8.32 4.06 12.84
C LEU A 20 -8.25 2.54 12.84
N VAL A 21 -7.99 1.92 14.00
CA VAL A 21 -7.97 0.46 14.13
C VAL A 21 -9.33 -0.14 13.77
N MET A 22 -10.43 0.43 14.27
CA MET A 22 -11.77 -0.03 13.93
C MET A 22 -12.10 0.13 12.46
N ASN A 23 -11.68 1.23 11.84
CA ASN A 23 -11.84 1.43 10.39
C ASN A 23 -11.09 0.34 9.61
N ILE A 24 -9.86 0.00 9.99
CA ILE A 24 -9.07 -1.05 9.33
C ILE A 24 -9.73 -2.43 9.48
N ILE A 25 -10.23 -2.76 10.66
CA ILE A 25 -10.94 -4.03 10.90
C ILE A 25 -12.22 -4.10 10.06
N ASN A 26 -12.92 -2.97 9.93
CA ASN A 26 -14.09 -2.83 9.07
C ASN A 26 -13.76 -2.77 7.56
N GLY A 27 -12.50 -2.95 7.18
CA GLY A 27 -12.09 -3.12 5.79
C GLY A 27 -11.50 -1.89 5.13
N ILE A 28 -11.46 -0.73 5.80
CA ILE A 28 -10.80 0.45 5.26
C ILE A 28 -9.34 0.13 4.94
N ARG A 29 -8.91 0.49 3.73
CA ARG A 29 -7.54 0.38 3.23
C ARG A 29 -7.13 1.69 2.57
N PRO A 30 -5.83 2.00 2.51
CA PRO A 30 -5.34 3.15 1.77
C PRO A 30 -5.78 3.11 0.30
N LYS A 31 -6.25 4.25 -0.21
CA LYS A 31 -6.61 4.42 -1.63
C LYS A 31 -5.43 4.09 -2.54
N ILE A 32 -5.64 3.25 -3.55
CA ILE A 32 -4.59 2.98 -4.55
C ILE A 32 -4.36 4.23 -5.40
N VAL A 33 -3.11 4.68 -5.48
CA VAL A 33 -2.74 5.89 -6.22
C VAL A 33 -2.81 5.63 -7.72
N LEU A 34 -3.25 6.63 -8.49
CA LEU A 34 -3.25 6.58 -9.96
C LEU A 34 -1.83 6.32 -10.49
N GLY A 35 -1.72 5.52 -11.55
CA GLY A 35 -0.42 5.11 -12.10
C GLY A 35 0.19 3.88 -11.42
N THR A 36 -0.37 3.40 -10.30
CA THR A 36 0.03 2.11 -9.72
C THR A 36 -0.25 0.98 -10.72
N PRO A 37 0.74 0.15 -11.07
CA PRO A 37 0.52 -0.97 -11.98
C PRO A 37 -0.56 -1.94 -11.54
N VAL A 38 -1.27 -2.54 -12.50
CA VAL A 38 -2.43 -3.41 -12.25
C VAL A 38 -2.05 -4.65 -11.43
N GLU A 39 -0.90 -5.22 -11.73
CA GLU A 39 -0.34 -6.38 -11.06
C GLU A 39 0.06 -6.02 -9.63
N TYR A 40 0.66 -4.85 -9.44
CA TYR A 40 1.08 -4.36 -8.12
C TYR A 40 -0.12 -4.03 -7.22
N LYS A 41 -1.17 -3.39 -7.76
CA LYS A 41 -2.41 -3.13 -6.97
C LYS A 41 -3.10 -4.42 -6.55
N ASN A 42 -3.13 -5.44 -7.41
CA ASN A 42 -3.75 -6.72 -7.09
C ASN A 42 -2.95 -7.45 -5.99
N LEU A 43 -1.61 -7.42 -6.09
CA LEU A 43 -0.75 -8.00 -5.06
C LEU A 43 -0.90 -7.28 -3.70
N MET A 44 -0.97 -5.95 -3.68
CA MET A 44 -1.28 -5.21 -2.46
C MET A 44 -2.62 -5.64 -1.85
N LYS A 45 -3.63 -5.87 -2.71
CA LYS A 45 -4.94 -6.37 -2.27
C LYS A 45 -4.89 -7.75 -1.62
N GLU A 46 -4.13 -8.66 -2.20
CA GLU A 46 -3.92 -9.99 -1.61
C GLU A 46 -3.18 -9.90 -0.26
N CYS A 47 -2.18 -9.03 -0.12
CA CYS A 47 -1.39 -8.89 1.11
C CYS A 47 -2.20 -8.43 2.33
N TRP A 48 -3.27 -7.66 2.12
CA TRP A 48 -4.08 -7.10 3.21
C TRP A 48 -5.50 -7.68 3.27
N ASP A 49 -5.71 -8.87 2.67
CA ASP A 49 -6.99 -9.59 2.75
C ASP A 49 -7.35 -9.84 4.22
N ALA A 50 -8.62 -9.64 4.54
CA ALA A 50 -9.18 -9.92 5.85
C ALA A 50 -8.98 -11.39 6.27
N ASP A 51 -9.08 -12.32 5.31
CA ASP A 51 -8.79 -13.73 5.51
C ASP A 51 -7.27 -13.98 5.43
N PRO A 52 -6.60 -14.33 6.54
CA PRO A 52 -5.15 -14.56 6.54
C PRO A 52 -4.72 -15.70 5.61
N SER A 53 -5.60 -16.66 5.31
CA SER A 53 -5.29 -17.80 4.44
C SER A 53 -5.18 -17.41 2.97
N LYS A 54 -5.75 -16.26 2.57
CA LYS A 54 -5.66 -15.71 1.21
C LYS A 54 -4.43 -14.85 1.00
N ARG A 55 -3.70 -14.51 2.06
CA ARG A 55 -2.49 -13.71 1.97
C ARG A 55 -1.34 -14.55 1.38
N PRO A 56 -0.54 -14.01 0.46
CA PRO A 56 0.61 -14.72 -0.05
C PRO A 56 1.64 -14.90 1.07
N ASP A 57 2.26 -16.08 1.10
CA ASP A 57 3.45 -16.28 1.92
C ASP A 57 4.62 -15.43 1.37
N ILE A 58 5.68 -15.31 2.16
CA ILE A 58 6.82 -14.45 1.82
C ILE A 58 7.56 -14.89 0.55
N LYS A 59 7.61 -16.19 0.24
CA LYS A 59 8.26 -16.70 -0.98
C LYS A 59 7.41 -16.38 -2.20
N THR A 60 6.11 -16.61 -2.12
CA THR A 60 5.14 -16.27 -3.17
C THR A 60 5.14 -14.76 -3.45
N LEU A 61 5.16 -13.94 -2.40
CA LEU A 61 5.26 -12.48 -2.52
C LEU A 61 6.56 -12.04 -3.21
N ALA A 62 7.70 -12.57 -2.77
CA ALA A 62 9.00 -12.24 -3.35
C ALA A 62 9.09 -12.62 -4.83
N PHE A 63 8.57 -13.79 -5.19
CA PHE A 63 8.52 -14.27 -6.57
C PHE A 63 7.69 -13.34 -7.47
N LYS A 64 6.46 -13.00 -7.06
CA LYS A 64 5.59 -12.08 -7.81
C LYS A 64 6.24 -10.70 -8.01
N ILE A 65 6.90 -10.17 -6.98
CA ILE A 65 7.63 -8.89 -7.07
C ILE A 65 8.79 -8.98 -8.08
N GLN A 66 9.55 -10.07 -8.03
CA GLN A 66 10.66 -10.30 -8.95
C GLN A 66 10.18 -10.41 -10.40
N GLU A 67 9.11 -11.15 -10.66
CA GLU A 67 8.53 -11.28 -12.00
C GLU A 67 8.09 -9.92 -12.56
N MET A 68 7.38 -9.11 -11.76
CA MET A 68 6.99 -7.76 -12.17
C MET A 68 8.23 -6.89 -12.49
N ASN A 69 9.26 -6.93 -11.64
CA ASN A 69 10.47 -6.16 -11.86
C ASN A 69 11.16 -6.56 -13.18
N LEU A 70 11.28 -7.85 -13.45
CA LEU A 70 11.84 -8.35 -14.72
C LEU A 70 10.99 -7.93 -15.92
N TYR A 71 9.66 -7.98 -15.81
CA TYR A 71 8.76 -7.54 -16.86
C TYR A 71 8.98 -6.07 -17.22
N TYR A 72 9.01 -5.17 -16.21
CA TYR A 72 9.20 -3.74 -16.45
C TYR A 72 10.61 -3.38 -16.92
N GLN A 73 11.65 -4.10 -16.48
CA GLN A 73 13.02 -3.89 -16.98
C GLN A 73 13.16 -4.26 -18.46
N ASN A 74 12.42 -5.26 -18.91
CA ASN A 74 12.44 -5.72 -20.31
C ASN A 74 11.49 -4.93 -21.23
N MET A 75 10.67 -4.04 -20.67
CA MET A 75 9.76 -3.20 -21.43
C MET A 75 10.56 -2.04 -22.07
N THR A 76 11.02 -2.24 -23.30
CA THR A 76 11.91 -1.33 -24.05
C THR A 76 11.19 -0.15 -24.72
N ASP A 77 9.99 0.21 -24.26
CA ASP A 77 9.25 1.32 -24.84
C ASP A 77 9.83 2.65 -24.32
N GLU A 78 10.47 3.43 -25.20
CA GLU A 78 11.12 4.70 -24.87
C GLU A 78 10.16 5.68 -24.17
N SER A 79 8.87 5.61 -24.50
CA SER A 79 7.81 6.39 -23.83
C SER A 79 7.73 6.06 -22.34
N PHE A 80 7.71 4.77 -22.00
CA PHE A 80 7.57 4.26 -20.64
C PHE A 80 8.80 4.58 -19.78
N GLN A 81 9.99 4.47 -20.36
CA GLN A 81 11.26 4.85 -19.69
C GLN A 81 11.29 6.35 -19.37
N SER A 82 10.78 7.21 -20.27
CA SER A 82 10.69 8.65 -20.00
C SER A 82 9.73 8.99 -18.85
N GLU A 83 8.65 8.22 -18.71
CA GLU A 83 7.63 8.41 -17.67
C GLU A 83 8.13 7.94 -16.30
N ILE A 84 8.82 6.79 -16.24
CA ILE A 84 9.52 6.32 -15.03
C ILE A 84 10.53 7.37 -14.55
N ASN A 85 11.36 7.90 -15.46
CA ASN A 85 12.38 8.89 -15.11
C ASN A 85 11.78 10.21 -14.60
N ARG A 86 10.69 10.72 -15.20
CA ARG A 86 10.00 11.91 -14.69
C ARG A 86 9.42 11.70 -13.30
N ASN A 87 8.80 10.56 -13.03
CA ASN A 87 8.21 10.27 -11.73
C ASN A 87 9.29 10.19 -10.62
N LEU A 88 10.43 9.57 -10.91
CA LEU A 88 11.59 9.52 -10.00
C LEU A 88 12.20 10.90 -9.70
N GLU A 89 12.14 11.84 -10.65
CA GLU A 89 12.60 13.22 -10.45
C GLU A 89 11.60 14.05 -9.62
N LEU A 90 10.29 13.80 -9.75
CA LEU A 90 9.25 14.46 -8.94
C LEU A 90 9.34 14.08 -7.46
N ASP A 91 9.69 12.83 -7.15
CA ASP A 91 9.85 12.36 -5.77
C ASP A 91 11.03 13.04 -5.05
N LYS A 92 12.06 13.46 -5.79
CA LYS A 92 13.19 14.21 -5.21
C LYS A 92 12.79 15.61 -4.71
N THR A 93 11.79 16.24 -5.34
CA THR A 93 11.40 17.62 -5.02
C THR A 93 10.34 17.71 -3.91
N ASN A 94 9.62 16.62 -3.63
CA ASN A 94 8.56 16.57 -2.62
C ASN A 94 9.00 15.96 -1.27
N SER A 95 10.30 15.69 -1.05
CA SER A 95 10.79 15.19 0.23
C SER A 95 10.87 16.28 1.31
N SER A 96 9.75 16.93 1.61
CA SER A 96 9.56 17.51 2.94
C SER A 96 9.40 16.34 3.90
N THR A 97 10.50 15.98 4.54
CA THR A 97 10.52 15.05 5.66
C THR A 97 9.93 15.76 6.88
N ASP A 98 8.61 15.93 6.89
CA ASP A 98 7.91 16.11 8.15
C ASP A 98 8.16 14.81 8.91
N SER A 99 9.09 14.87 9.87
CA SER A 99 9.44 13.75 10.71
C SER A 99 8.22 13.42 11.58
N ILE A 100 7.32 12.60 11.06
CA ILE A 100 6.23 12.03 11.84
C ILE A 100 6.90 11.21 12.94
N LEU A 101 6.83 11.72 14.17
CA LEU A 101 7.30 11.00 15.36
C LEU A 101 6.38 9.80 15.57
N PHE A 102 6.75 8.65 15.00
CA PHE A 102 6.09 7.38 15.29
C PHE A 102 6.39 6.99 16.74
N THR A 103 5.53 7.43 17.65
CA THR A 103 5.54 6.90 19.02
C THR A 103 4.77 5.60 19.02
N SER A 104 5.44 4.48 19.30
CA SER A 104 4.75 3.21 19.54
C SER A 104 3.83 3.36 20.75
N LYS A 105 2.53 3.16 20.53
CA LYS A 105 1.52 3.09 21.59
C LYS A 105 0.93 1.68 21.62
N ILE A 106 0.92 1.07 22.79
CA ILE A 106 0.23 -0.21 23.00
C ILE A 106 -1.21 0.14 23.34
N HIS A 107 -2.14 -0.31 22.50
CA HIS A 107 -3.57 -0.24 22.76
C HIS A 107 -4.04 -1.63 23.21
N GLN A 108 -4.77 -1.70 24.32
CA GLN A 108 -5.49 -2.91 24.73
C GLN A 108 -6.88 -2.84 24.12
N PHE A 109 -7.17 -3.74 23.19
CA PHE A 109 -8.48 -3.86 22.58
C PHE A 109 -9.19 -5.07 23.18
N GLU A 110 -10.32 -4.85 23.85
CA GLU A 110 -11.20 -5.92 24.26
C GLU A 110 -12.27 -6.13 23.18
N ASN A 111 -12.49 -7.38 22.77
CA ASN A 111 -13.58 -7.78 21.87
C ASN A 111 -13.60 -7.07 20.50
N LEU A 112 -12.50 -7.17 19.73
CA LEU A 112 -12.48 -6.70 18.34
C LEU A 112 -13.46 -7.51 17.46
N PRO A 113 -14.18 -6.86 16.53
CA PRO A 113 -15.00 -7.59 15.57
C PRO A 113 -14.14 -8.39 14.58
N GLU A 114 -14.76 -9.34 13.88
CA GLU A 114 -14.08 -10.09 12.83
C GLU A 114 -13.68 -9.14 11.68
N PRO A 115 -12.42 -9.20 11.20
CA PRO A 115 -11.99 -8.40 10.06
C PRO A 115 -12.79 -8.73 8.80
N ARG A 116 -13.12 -7.71 8.01
CA ARG A 116 -13.75 -7.87 6.70
C ARG A 116 -13.00 -7.09 5.63
N ASN A 117 -13.16 -7.49 4.37
CA ASN A 117 -12.70 -6.71 3.23
C ASN A 117 -13.71 -5.57 2.97
N ALA A 118 -13.22 -4.40 2.56
CA ALA A 118 -14.10 -3.32 2.10
C ALA A 118 -14.84 -3.74 0.82
N THR A 119 -16.10 -3.34 0.71
CA THR A 119 -16.81 -3.35 -0.58
C THR A 119 -16.28 -2.21 -1.46
N GLU A 120 -16.44 -2.30 -2.78
CA GLU A 120 -15.91 -1.28 -3.72
C GLU A 120 -16.43 0.14 -3.42
N GLU A 121 -17.58 0.26 -2.75
CA GLU A 121 -18.22 1.50 -2.31
C GLU A 121 -17.60 2.11 -1.03
N GLU A 122 -16.73 1.38 -0.31
CA GLU A 122 -16.11 1.80 0.96
C GLU A 122 -14.62 2.18 0.81
N LEU A 123 -14.12 2.22 -0.43
CA LEU A 123 -12.76 2.64 -0.75
C LEU A 123 -12.69 4.18 -0.79
N GLU A 124 -11.71 4.78 -0.10
CA GLU A 124 -11.45 6.23 -0.12
C GLU A 124 -11.16 6.79 -1.52
#